data_AF-A0A2E5KPN0-F1
#
_entry.id   AF-A0A2E5KPN0-F1
#
_cell.length_a   1.000
_cell.length_b   1.000
_cell.length_c   1.000
_cell.angle_alpha   90.00
_cell.angle_beta   90.00
_cell.angle_gamma   90.00
#
_symmetry.space_group_name_H-M   'P 1'
#
loop_
_entity.id
_entity.type
_entity.pdbx_description
1 polymer ?
#
loop_
_entity_poly.entity_id
_entity_poly.type
_entity_poly.pdbx_seq_one_letter_code
_entity_poly.pdbx_strand_id
1 'polypeptide(L)'
;MAVYVIADIKVTNDSWVPDYAGNVHDIVHKYGGKYLSRTANINTVEGEGLDTTLVALIEFPSMEALQNFAGSEEYAPYAKARQEGSISRFHVLDDADLAGTIPYLPKG
;
A
#
# COMPACT_ATOMS: atom_id res chain seq x y z
N MET A 1 -14.44 -5.35 -7.72
CA MET A 1 -14.44 -4.54 -6.49
C MET A 1 -13.04 -4.02 -6.33
N ALA A 2 -12.92 -2.72 -6.10
CA ALA A 2 -11.62 -2.12 -5.86
C ALA A 2 -11.05 -2.67 -4.54
N VAL A 3 -9.73 -2.69 -4.44
CA VAL A 3 -9.05 -3.01 -3.19
C VAL A 3 -8.06 -1.92 -2.84
N TYR A 4 -7.90 -1.67 -1.55
CA TYR A 4 -7.01 -0.66 -0.99
C TYR A 4 -5.91 -1.35 -0.21
N VAL A 5 -4.66 -1.07 -0.58
CA VAL A 5 -3.48 -1.47 0.16
C VAL A 5 -3.09 -0.35 1.11
N ILE A 6 -3.10 -0.64 2.40
CA ILE A 6 -2.47 0.20 3.43
C ILE A 6 -1.08 -0.39 3.68
N ALA A 7 -0.06 0.28 3.18
CA ALA A 7 1.34 -0.06 3.42
C ALA A 7 1.86 0.78 4.59
N ASP A 8 1.90 0.18 5.77
CA ASP A 8 2.51 0.73 6.98
C ASP A 8 3.96 0.26 7.04
N ILE A 9 4.91 1.21 7.04
CA ILE A 9 6.33 0.92 6.88
C ILE A 9 7.15 1.68 7.93
N LYS A 10 7.80 0.91 8.80
CA LYS A 10 8.90 1.40 9.64
C LYS A 10 10.23 1.16 8.94
N VAL A 11 10.87 2.22 8.46
CA VAL A 11 12.17 2.15 7.79
C VAL A 11 13.25 1.88 8.84
N THR A 12 14.05 0.85 8.63
CA THR A 12 15.21 0.50 9.48
C THR A 12 16.54 0.82 8.81
N ASN A 13 16.55 0.87 7.47
CA ASN A 13 17.65 1.33 6.64
C ASN A 13 17.03 2.00 5.40
N ASP A 14 17.41 3.23 5.06
CA ASP A 14 16.80 4.03 4.00
C ASP A 14 17.49 3.91 2.63
N SER A 15 18.55 3.11 2.51
CA SER A 15 19.34 2.96 1.28
C SER A 15 18.52 2.50 0.06
N TRP A 16 17.42 1.78 0.28
CA TRP A 16 16.51 1.31 -0.77
C TRP A 16 15.50 2.37 -1.24
N VAL A 17 15.27 3.41 -0.44
CA VAL A 17 14.15 4.34 -0.64
C VAL A 17 14.24 5.13 -1.94
N PRO A 18 15.39 5.72 -2.34
CA PRO A 18 15.46 6.51 -3.56
C PRO A 18 15.11 5.71 -4.82
N ASP A 19 15.66 4.51 -4.94
CA ASP A 19 15.42 3.62 -6.08
C ASP A 19 13.98 3.08 -6.09
N TYR A 20 13.46 2.68 -4.93
CA TYR A 20 12.08 2.24 -4.81
C TYR A 20 11.08 3.37 -5.15
N ALA A 21 11.26 4.55 -4.57
CA ALA A 21 10.36 5.67 -4.78
C ALA A 21 10.35 6.15 -6.24
N GLY A 22 11.52 6.12 -6.90
CA GLY A 22 11.72 6.51 -8.29
C GLY A 22 11.11 5.55 -9.32
N ASN A 23 11.00 4.26 -9.02
CA ASN A 23 10.57 3.26 -10.01
C ASN A 23 9.21 2.61 -9.70
N VAL A 24 8.92 2.31 -8.43
CA VAL A 24 7.77 1.44 -8.09
C VAL A 24 6.42 2.05 -8.45
N HIS A 25 6.30 3.38 -8.45
CA HIS A 25 5.03 4.02 -8.77
C HIS A 25 4.59 3.79 -10.23
N ASP A 26 5.53 3.75 -11.17
CA ASP A 26 5.22 3.43 -12.56
C ASP A 26 4.82 1.96 -12.74
N ILE A 27 5.48 1.05 -12.00
CA ILE A 27 5.10 -0.37 -11.97
C ILE A 27 3.68 -0.51 -11.41
N VAL A 28 3.37 0.13 -10.28
CA VAL A 28 2.02 0.15 -9.71
C VAL A 28 0.99 0.63 -10.73
N HIS A 29 1.26 1.74 -11.42
CA HIS A 29 0.36 2.29 -12.45
C HIS A 29 0.16 1.33 -13.63
N LYS A 30 1.21 0.62 -14.06
CA LYS A 30 1.13 -0.39 -15.15
C LYS A 30 0.17 -1.53 -14.82
N TYR A 31 0.05 -1.91 -13.55
CA TYR A 31 -0.91 -2.92 -13.08
C TYR A 31 -2.27 -2.31 -12.68
N GLY A 32 -2.53 -1.06 -13.06
CA GLY A 32 -3.79 -0.35 -12.78
C GLY A 32 -3.90 0.18 -11.36
N GLY A 33 -2.87 0.03 -10.54
CA GLY A 33 -2.83 0.62 -9.20
C GLY A 33 -2.71 2.13 -9.26
N LYS A 34 -3.10 2.82 -8.18
CA LYS A 34 -3.03 4.28 -8.05
C LYS A 34 -2.70 4.65 -6.62
N TYR A 35 -1.65 5.46 -6.42
CA TYR A 35 -1.38 6.04 -5.11
C TYR A 35 -2.42 7.10 -4.76
N LEU A 36 -3.11 6.91 -3.64
CA LEU A 36 -4.00 7.90 -3.03
C LEU A 36 -3.25 8.75 -1.98
N SER A 37 -2.27 8.15 -1.30
CA SER A 37 -1.37 8.85 -0.38
C SER A 37 -0.05 8.09 -0.22
N ARG A 38 1.04 8.80 0.10
CA ARG A 38 2.33 8.25 0.51
C ARG A 38 3.07 9.32 1.32
N THR A 39 3.05 9.22 2.65
CA THR A 39 3.49 10.32 3.52
C THR A 39 4.07 9.85 4.85
N ALA A 40 4.99 10.65 5.40
CA ALA A 40 5.48 10.54 6.78
C ALA A 40 4.70 11.45 7.75
N ASN A 41 3.85 12.35 7.25
CA ASN A 41 3.02 13.23 8.09
C ASN A 41 1.78 12.48 8.58
N ILE A 42 1.94 11.70 9.65
CA ILE A 42 0.92 10.83 10.21
C ILE A 42 0.44 11.42 11.53
N ASN A 43 -0.87 11.65 11.64
CA ASN A 43 -1.50 12.19 12.84
C ASN A 43 -2.52 11.17 13.37
N THR A 44 -2.22 10.56 14.51
CA THR A 44 -3.17 9.68 15.20
C THR A 44 -4.13 10.53 16.03
N VAL A 45 -5.41 10.49 15.68
CA VAL A 45 -6.46 11.28 16.35
C VAL A 45 -7.08 10.57 17.55
N GLU A 46 -6.97 9.24 17.62
CA GLU A 46 -7.49 8.40 18.70
C GLU A 46 -6.65 7.11 18.83
N GLY A 47 -6.46 6.64 20.07
CA GLY A 47 -5.67 5.44 20.37
C GLY A 47 -4.15 5.66 20.39
N GLU A 48 -3.40 4.57 20.49
CA GLU A 48 -1.94 4.60 20.40
C GLU A 48 -1.49 4.70 18.95
N GLY A 49 -0.53 5.59 18.69
CA GLY A 49 0.05 5.75 17.36
C GLY A 49 0.88 4.55 16.94
N LEU A 50 0.90 4.26 15.64
CA LEU A 50 1.78 3.23 15.10
C LEU A 50 3.21 3.77 15.07
N ASP A 51 4.16 2.96 15.54
CA ASP A 51 5.59 3.21 15.39
C ASP A 51 6.00 2.94 13.93
N THR A 52 5.65 3.88 13.05
CA THR A 52 5.88 3.80 11.62
C THR A 52 6.55 5.06 11.08
N THR A 53 7.32 4.91 10.01
CA THR A 53 8.04 6.02 9.39
C THR A 53 7.22 6.65 8.27
N LEU A 54 6.44 5.83 7.55
CA LEU A 54 5.57 6.29 6.48
C LEU A 54 4.39 5.35 6.27
N VAL A 55 3.29 5.90 5.76
CA VAL A 55 2.13 5.12 5.29
C VAL A 55 1.88 5.45 3.81
N ALA A 56 1.61 4.42 3.01
CA ALA A 56 1.04 4.58 1.68
C ALA A 56 -0.34 3.94 1.59
N LEU A 57 -1.24 4.62 0.89
CA LEU A 57 -2.57 4.13 0.51
C LEU A 57 -2.60 3.98 -1.01
N ILE A 58 -2.83 2.77 -1.49
CA ILE A 58 -2.83 2.44 -2.91
C ILE A 58 -4.14 1.75 -3.26
N GLU A 59 -4.85 2.28 -4.25
CA GLU A 59 -6.03 1.64 -4.82
C GLU A 59 -5.62 0.74 -5.98
N PHE A 60 -6.18 -0.47 -6.07
CA PHE A 60 -6.13 -1.32 -7.24
C PHE A 60 -7.57 -1.64 -7.70
N PRO A 61 -7.80 -1.85 -9.01
CA PRO A 61 -9.14 -2.12 -9.54
C PRO A 61 -9.68 -3.49 -9.11
N SER A 62 -8.80 -4.42 -8.68
CA SER A 62 -9.16 -5.74 -8.16
C SER A 62 -8.03 -6.36 -7.35
N MET A 63 -8.36 -7.38 -6.54
CA MET A 63 -7.37 -8.22 -5.86
C MET A 63 -6.43 -8.92 -6.87
N GLU A 64 -6.94 -9.32 -8.03
CA GLU A 64 -6.13 -9.92 -9.10
C GLU A 64 -5.08 -8.94 -9.64
N ALA A 65 -5.45 -7.67 -9.87
CA ALA A 65 -4.50 -6.65 -10.30
C ALA A 65 -3.38 -6.42 -9.26
N LEU A 66 -3.74 -6.39 -7.98
CA LEU A 66 -2.78 -6.34 -6.88
C LEU A 66 -1.85 -7.57 -6.86
N GLN A 67 -2.40 -8.77 -7.02
CA GLN A 67 -1.62 -10.01 -7.04
C GLN A 67 -0.66 -10.06 -8.24
N ASN A 68 -1.11 -9.61 -9.42
CA ASN A 68 -0.28 -9.51 -10.61
C ASN A 68 0.87 -8.52 -10.43
N PHE A 69 0.62 -7.37 -9.79
CA PHE A 69 1.68 -6.44 -9.38
C PHE A 69 2.66 -7.10 -8.41
N ALA A 70 2.15 -7.67 -7.32
CA ALA A 70 2.96 -8.24 -6.25
C ALA A 70 3.79 -9.45 -6.70
N GLY A 71 3.29 -10.22 -7.66
CA GLY A 71 3.96 -11.37 -8.26
C GLY A 71 4.82 -11.05 -9.48
N SER A 72 4.92 -9.77 -9.89
CA SER A 72 5.69 -9.40 -11.06
C SER A 72 7.21 -9.50 -10.84
N GLU A 73 7.93 -10.02 -11.84
CA GLU A 73 9.40 -10.06 -11.83
C GLU A 73 9.99 -8.64 -11.76
N GLU A 74 9.30 -7.66 -12.31
CA GLU A 74 9.69 -6.24 -12.30
C GLU A 74 9.64 -5.64 -10.89
N TYR A 75 8.64 -6.02 -10.06
CA TYR A 75 8.53 -5.54 -8.69
C TYR A 75 9.40 -6.32 -7.69
N ALA A 76 9.68 -7.60 -7.97
CA ALA A 76 10.39 -8.50 -7.08
C ALA A 76 11.69 -7.92 -6.44
N PRO A 77 12.61 -7.27 -7.18
CA PRO A 77 13.83 -6.71 -6.56
C PRO A 77 13.51 -5.57 -5.57
N TYR A 78 12.55 -4.71 -5.87
CA TYR A 78 12.12 -3.62 -5.00
C TYR A 78 11.41 -4.13 -3.75
N ALA A 79 10.59 -5.17 -3.89
CA ALA A 79 9.94 -5.83 -2.77
C ALA A 79 10.98 -6.39 -1.79
N LYS A 80 12.02 -7.07 -2.30
CA LYS A 80 13.11 -7.62 -1.51
C LYS A 80 13.90 -6.53 -0.79
N ALA A 81 14.33 -5.49 -1.50
CA ALA A 81 15.09 -4.38 -0.92
C ALA A 81 14.30 -3.68 0.22
N ARG A 82 13.00 -3.43 -0.01
CA ARG A 82 12.11 -2.89 1.04
C ARG A 82 12.01 -3.83 2.24
N GLN A 83 11.85 -5.14 2.02
CA GLN A 83 11.74 -6.12 3.12
C GLN A 83 13.02 -6.20 3.95
N GLU A 84 14.20 -6.02 3.33
CA GLU A 84 15.48 -6.01 4.03
C GLU A 84 15.71 -4.70 4.82
N GLY A 85 15.23 -3.56 4.29
CA GLY A 85 15.41 -2.23 4.89
C GLY A 85 14.23 -1.69 5.70
N SER A 86 13.21 -2.51 5.98
CA SER A 86 12.06 -2.06 6.77
C SER A 86 11.33 -3.19 7.49
N ILE A 87 10.59 -2.81 8.53
CA ILE A 87 9.53 -3.63 9.12
C ILE A 87 8.22 -3.11 8.51
N SER A 88 7.60 -3.94 7.68
CA SER A 88 6.42 -3.56 6.89
C SER A 88 5.19 -4.37 7.30
N ARG A 89 4.04 -3.71 7.43
CA ARG A 89 2.71 -4.33 7.58
C ARG A 89 1.82 -3.84 6.44
N PHE A 90 1.34 -4.78 5.63
CA PHE A 90 0.49 -4.48 4.48
C PHE A 90 -0.88 -5.07 4.74
N HIS A 91 -1.90 -4.21 4.78
CA HIS A 91 -3.29 -4.61 4.86
C HIS A 91 -3.96 -4.39 3.52
N VAL A 92 -4.81 -5.33 3.11
CA VAL A 92 -5.64 -5.20 1.92
C VAL A 92 -7.09 -5.17 2.38
N LEU A 93 -7.81 -4.12 1.99
CA LEU A 93 -9.22 -3.91 2.28
C LEU A 93 -9.96 -3.87 0.94
N ASP A 94 -11.21 -4.34 0.90
CA ASP A 94 -12.08 -4.08 -0.26
C ASP A 94 -12.88 -2.78 -0.07
N ASP A 95 -13.72 -2.46 -1.03
CA ASP A 95 -14.63 -1.31 -1.00
C ASP A 95 -15.98 -1.61 -0.34
N ALA A 96 -16.12 -2.74 0.37
CA ALA A 96 -17.39 -3.15 0.93
C ALA A 96 -17.74 -2.42 2.24
N ASP A 97 -19.02 -2.10 2.41
CA ASP A 97 -19.60 -1.79 3.70
C ASP A 97 -20.20 -3.05 4.32
N LEU A 98 -19.57 -3.53 5.39
CA LEU A 98 -20.02 -4.69 6.16
C LEU A 98 -21.44 -4.51 6.72
N ALA A 99 -21.81 -3.29 7.13
CA ALA A 99 -23.15 -3.02 7.65
C ALA A 99 -24.18 -2.84 6.50
N GLY A 100 -23.73 -2.48 5.31
CA GLY A 100 -24.57 -2.20 4.13
C GLY A 100 -25.46 -0.97 4.30
N THR A 101 -25.01 0.01 5.08
CA THR A 101 -25.72 1.26 5.39
C THR A 101 -25.22 2.47 4.61
N ILE A 102 -24.02 2.40 4.02
CA ILE A 102 -23.40 3.49 3.26
C ILE A 102 -23.86 3.43 1.80
N PRO A 103 -24.53 4.46 1.26
CA PRO A 103 -25.23 4.39 -0.02
C PRO A 103 -24.32 4.28 -1.26
N TYR A 104 -23.03 4.59 -1.13
CA TYR A 104 -22.06 4.56 -2.21
C TYR A 104 -21.07 3.39 -2.13
N LEU A 105 -21.22 2.51 -1.13
CA LEU A 105 -20.39 1.31 -1.02
C LEU A 105 -21.24 0.05 -1.28
N PRO A 106 -20.70 -0.97 -1.96
CA PRO A 106 -21.35 -2.26 -2.05
C PRO A 106 -21.51 -2.89 -0.66
N LYS A 107 -22.59 -3.64 -0.46
CA LYS A 107 -22.76 -4.44 0.76
C LYS A 107 -21.80 -5.65 0.72
N GLY A 108 -21.03 -5.83 1.79
CA GLY A 108 -20.16 -6.99 2.01
C GLY A 108 -20.90 -8.27 2.36
#